data_AF-A0AAU3KJL4-F1
#
_entry.id   AF-A0AAU3KJL4-F1
#
_cell.length_a   1.000
_cell.length_b   1.000
_cell.length_c   1.000
_cell.angle_alpha   90.00
_cell.angle_beta   90.00
_cell.angle_gamma   90.00
#
_symmetry.space_group_name_H-M   'P 1'
#
loop_
_entity.id
_entity.type
_entity.pdbx_description
1 polymer ?
#
loop_
_entity_poly.entity_id
_entity_poly.type
_entity_poly.pdbx_seq_one_letter_code
_entity_poly.pdbx_strand_id
1 'polypeptide(L)'
;MSESALGDVHDAETYRVLDEAWNSWGTVDRDMVGNLINPAFIDGPSWPALRQALTVARRADGLLVASSGLADPMAWNGAAPTNGYEVEVYALSGDLPADSDTVATAMSWLGQTVMTVANLVAQYGFAVPDAIAQDGLITIELADARIPETVAGTYLDDNNTMIAMAGLTDPEVPALVAGPLSEIRLVNVKLLTVAEGRFCVHNSMGESDACRELAQRFAAQGRTLWSSLDRPSVV
;
A
#
# COMPACT_ATOMS: atom_id res chain seq x y z
N MET A 1 1.09 -23.25 -18.92
CA MET A 1 2.41 -22.58 -18.87
C MET A 1 2.89 -22.73 -17.44
N SER A 2 4.15 -23.10 -17.20
CA SER A 2 4.69 -23.10 -15.82
C SER A 2 4.85 -21.66 -15.34
N GLU A 3 4.84 -21.42 -14.02
CA GLU A 3 5.10 -20.09 -13.45
C GLU A 3 6.42 -19.48 -13.92
N SER A 4 7.48 -20.30 -14.04
CA SER A 4 8.78 -19.86 -14.56
C SER A 4 8.71 -19.31 -15.99
N ALA A 5 7.93 -19.93 -16.87
CA ALA A 5 7.79 -19.50 -18.26
C ALA A 5 6.91 -18.24 -18.40
N LEU A 6 6.05 -17.98 -17.40
CA LEU A 6 5.25 -16.76 -17.36
C LEU A 6 6.13 -15.56 -16.95
N GLY A 7 6.96 -15.75 -15.92
CA GLY A 7 7.88 -14.72 -15.44
C GLY A 7 8.90 -14.30 -16.51
N ASP A 8 9.53 -15.28 -17.18
CA ASP A 8 10.50 -15.04 -18.27
C ASP A 8 9.98 -14.11 -19.38
N VAL A 9 8.65 -14.08 -19.60
CA VAL A 9 8.02 -13.28 -20.66
C VAL A 9 7.50 -11.94 -20.14
N HIS A 10 6.97 -11.89 -18.93
CA HIS A 10 6.15 -10.77 -18.47
C HIS A 10 6.76 -9.96 -17.32
N ASP A 11 7.78 -10.47 -16.62
CA ASP A 11 8.35 -9.78 -15.45
C ASP A 11 8.99 -8.44 -15.83
N ALA A 12 9.76 -8.41 -16.92
CA ALA A 12 10.44 -7.21 -17.36
C ALA A 12 9.47 -6.07 -17.69
N GLU A 13 8.35 -6.39 -18.36
CA GLU A 13 7.34 -5.40 -18.70
C GLU A 13 6.53 -4.96 -17.47
N THR A 14 6.18 -5.89 -16.58
CA THR A 14 5.54 -5.58 -15.29
C THR A 14 6.40 -4.63 -14.46
N TYR A 15 7.70 -4.92 -14.35
CA TYR A 15 8.66 -4.06 -13.67
C TYR A 15 8.74 -2.69 -14.33
N ARG A 16 8.84 -2.63 -15.67
CA ARG A 16 8.95 -1.37 -16.42
C ARG A 16 7.75 -0.44 -16.15
N VAL A 17 6.52 -0.95 -16.24
CA VAL A 17 5.32 -0.10 -16.09
C VAL A 17 5.15 0.40 -14.64
N LEU A 18 5.52 -0.42 -13.65
CA LEU A 18 5.51 -0.02 -12.25
C LEU A 18 6.63 0.99 -11.94
N ASP A 19 7.84 0.74 -12.44
CA ASP A 19 8.98 1.64 -12.27
C ASP A 19 8.69 3.01 -12.92
N GLU A 20 8.06 3.05 -14.10
CA GLU A 20 7.61 4.30 -14.73
C GLU A 20 6.56 5.04 -13.89
N ALA A 21 5.62 4.32 -13.29
CA ALA A 21 4.60 4.93 -12.44
C ALA A 21 5.21 5.53 -11.16
N TRP A 22 6.11 4.80 -10.49
CA TRP A 22 6.80 5.32 -9.32
C TRP A 22 7.77 6.45 -9.65
N ASN A 23 8.46 6.38 -10.79
CA ASN A 23 9.33 7.46 -11.28
C ASN A 23 8.54 8.71 -11.74
N SER A 24 7.26 8.55 -12.10
CA SER A 24 6.40 9.70 -12.41
C SER A 24 6.12 10.57 -11.19
N TRP A 25 6.16 9.98 -9.98
CA TRP A 25 5.99 10.70 -8.73
C TRP A 25 7.31 11.29 -8.22
N GLY A 26 8.38 10.51 -8.18
CA GLY A 26 9.68 10.91 -7.62
C GLY A 26 10.85 10.12 -8.20
N THR A 27 12.05 10.25 -7.65
CA THR A 27 13.19 9.41 -8.07
C THR A 27 13.18 8.09 -7.32
N VAL A 28 13.05 6.97 -8.02
CA VAL A 28 13.08 5.63 -7.41
C VAL A 28 14.50 5.25 -6.99
N ASP A 29 14.64 4.68 -5.79
CA ASP A 29 15.88 4.12 -5.28
C ASP A 29 16.31 2.93 -6.14
N ARG A 30 17.62 2.84 -6.40
CA ARG A 30 18.18 1.69 -7.13
C ARG A 30 18.09 0.39 -6.33
N ASP A 31 18.16 0.50 -5.01
CA ASP A 31 18.10 -0.62 -4.10
C ASP A 31 16.64 -0.93 -3.73
N MET A 32 16.27 -2.20 -3.75
CA MET A 32 15.01 -2.69 -3.20
C MET A 32 15.28 -3.38 -1.86
N VAL A 33 14.36 -3.25 -0.92
CA VAL A 33 14.48 -3.87 0.41
C VAL A 33 13.54 -5.06 0.49
N GLY A 34 14.10 -6.26 0.46
CA GLY A 34 13.37 -7.51 0.65
C GLY A 34 13.65 -8.16 2.01
N ASN A 35 12.91 -9.22 2.33
CA ASN A 35 13.12 -10.00 3.54
C ASN A 35 14.41 -10.82 3.50
N LEU A 36 15.16 -10.88 4.62
CA LEU A 36 16.35 -11.74 4.75
C LEU A 36 15.99 -13.23 4.67
N ILE A 37 14.85 -13.60 5.24
CA ILE A 37 14.23 -14.92 5.13
C ILE A 37 12.83 -14.69 4.60
N ASN A 38 12.50 -15.24 3.44
CA ASN A 38 11.19 -15.05 2.84
C ASN A 38 10.09 -15.65 3.76
N PRO A 39 9.07 -14.87 4.16
CA PRO A 39 7.95 -15.35 4.96
C PRO A 39 7.29 -16.62 4.41
N ALA A 40 7.25 -16.78 3.08
CA ALA A 40 6.71 -17.99 2.43
C ALA A 40 7.43 -19.30 2.84
N PHE A 41 8.65 -19.21 3.38
CA PHE A 41 9.42 -20.38 3.86
C PHE A 41 9.19 -20.73 5.33
N ILE A 42 8.39 -19.93 6.05
CA ILE A 42 8.09 -20.09 7.48
C ILE A 42 6.58 -19.97 7.75
N ASP A 43 5.76 -20.56 6.87
CA ASP A 43 4.29 -20.52 6.92
C ASP A 43 3.66 -19.11 6.93
N GLY A 44 4.41 -18.10 6.48
CA GLY A 44 3.92 -16.75 6.23
C GLY A 44 3.23 -16.60 4.88
N PRO A 45 2.64 -15.42 4.59
CA PRO A 45 1.98 -15.17 3.32
C PRO A 45 2.99 -15.31 2.17
N SER A 46 2.55 -15.92 1.07
CA SER A 46 3.34 -16.05 -0.15
C SER A 46 2.83 -15.07 -1.18
N TRP A 47 3.65 -14.07 -1.51
CA TRP A 47 3.37 -13.18 -2.63
C TRP A 47 3.61 -13.93 -3.95
N PRO A 48 3.02 -13.44 -5.06
CA PRO A 48 3.32 -13.93 -6.40
C PRO A 48 4.82 -13.92 -6.69
N ALA A 49 5.29 -14.95 -7.39
CA ALA A 49 6.70 -15.16 -7.74
C ALA A 49 7.72 -15.08 -6.57
N LEU A 50 7.24 -15.15 -5.32
CA LEU A 50 8.03 -15.01 -4.08
C LEU A 50 8.76 -13.68 -3.90
N ARG A 51 8.54 -12.67 -4.75
CA ARG A 51 9.16 -11.36 -4.57
C ARG A 51 8.40 -10.58 -3.50
N GLN A 52 9.01 -10.47 -2.32
CA GLN A 52 8.46 -9.74 -1.18
C GLN A 52 9.40 -8.59 -0.83
N ALA A 53 9.23 -7.47 -1.54
CA ALA A 53 10.12 -6.32 -1.42
C ALA A 53 9.35 -5.00 -1.33
N LEU A 54 10.05 -3.97 -0.85
CA LEU A 54 9.64 -2.58 -0.91
C LEU A 54 10.51 -1.83 -1.90
N THR A 55 9.89 -0.92 -2.65
CA THR A 55 10.57 0.13 -3.41
C THR A 55 10.30 1.47 -2.76
N VAL A 56 11.25 2.40 -2.90
CA VAL A 56 11.16 3.74 -2.33
C VAL A 56 11.35 4.73 -3.47
N ALA A 57 10.42 5.67 -3.62
CA ALA A 57 10.61 6.85 -4.45
C ALA A 57 10.78 8.08 -3.57
N ARG A 58 11.56 9.05 -4.06
CA ARG A 58 11.97 10.23 -3.28
C ARG A 58 11.65 11.52 -4.00
N ARG A 59 11.16 12.49 -3.24
CA ARG A 59 11.03 13.89 -3.64
C ARG A 59 11.59 14.79 -2.55
N ALA A 60 11.79 16.06 -2.89
CA ALA A 60 12.23 17.06 -1.91
C ALA A 60 11.23 17.26 -0.75
N ASP A 61 9.95 16.97 -0.98
CA ASP A 61 8.84 17.14 -0.04
C ASP A 61 8.37 15.85 0.62
N GLY A 62 8.98 14.70 0.31
CA GLY A 62 8.71 13.45 1.03
C GLY A 62 9.13 12.17 0.33
N LEU A 63 8.63 11.06 0.87
CA LEU A 63 8.90 9.70 0.45
C LEU A 63 7.59 9.00 0.05
N LEU A 64 7.68 8.16 -0.99
CA LEU A 64 6.69 7.16 -1.34
C LEU A 64 7.32 5.79 -1.12
N VAL A 65 6.65 4.93 -0.38
CA VAL A 65 7.03 3.52 -0.23
C VAL A 65 5.95 2.68 -0.87
N ALA A 66 6.32 1.74 -1.73
CA ALA A 66 5.40 0.84 -2.40
C ALA A 66 5.85 -0.61 -2.27
N SER A 67 4.89 -1.53 -2.28
CA SER A 67 5.17 -2.94 -2.46
C SER A 67 5.76 -3.19 -3.85
N SER A 68 6.55 -4.26 -3.94
CA SER A 68 7.07 -4.75 -5.22
C SER A 68 7.01 -6.26 -5.21
N GLY A 69 6.04 -6.80 -5.97
CA GLY A 69 5.85 -8.22 -6.18
C GLY A 69 4.41 -8.72 -6.03
N LEU A 70 3.49 -7.89 -5.50
CA LEU A 70 2.07 -8.27 -5.45
C LEU A 70 1.46 -8.39 -6.85
N ALA A 71 1.98 -7.63 -7.81
CA ALA A 71 1.57 -7.67 -9.20
C ALA A 71 2.45 -8.56 -10.09
N ASP A 72 3.35 -9.36 -9.51
CA ASP A 72 4.20 -10.25 -10.29
C ASP A 72 3.35 -11.27 -11.04
N PRO A 73 3.59 -11.46 -12.36
CA PRO A 73 2.85 -12.39 -13.20
C PRO A 73 2.65 -13.75 -12.52
N MET A 74 1.40 -14.20 -12.43
CA MET A 74 1.07 -15.49 -11.81
C MET A 74 0.01 -16.25 -12.59
N ALA A 75 0.18 -17.57 -12.63
CA ALA A 75 -0.81 -18.49 -13.15
C ALA A 75 -1.73 -18.96 -12.01
N TRP A 76 -3.04 -18.98 -12.26
CA TRP A 76 -4.03 -19.39 -11.27
C TRP A 76 -4.65 -20.73 -11.65
N ASN A 77 -5.02 -21.53 -10.64
CA ASN A 77 -5.67 -22.80 -10.89
C ASN A 77 -7.08 -22.57 -11.45
N GLY A 78 -7.30 -22.94 -12.71
CA GLY A 78 -8.62 -22.85 -13.37
C GLY A 78 -9.02 -21.44 -13.83
N ALA A 79 -8.10 -20.47 -13.83
CA ALA A 79 -8.35 -19.12 -14.32
C ALA A 79 -7.22 -18.63 -15.24
N ALA A 80 -7.48 -17.55 -15.98
CA ALA A 80 -6.47 -16.92 -16.83
C ALA A 80 -5.35 -16.31 -15.96
N PRO A 81 -4.07 -16.35 -16.38
CA PRO A 81 -3.00 -15.64 -15.69
C PRO A 81 -3.25 -14.13 -15.64
N THR A 82 -2.77 -13.49 -14.58
CA THR A 82 -2.88 -12.03 -14.36
C THR A 82 -1.55 -11.48 -13.90
N ASN A 83 -1.46 -10.14 -13.83
CA ASN A 83 -0.40 -9.45 -13.10
C ASN A 83 -0.61 -9.61 -11.59
N GLY A 84 -0.21 -10.76 -11.04
CA GLY A 84 -0.37 -11.09 -9.63
C GLY A 84 -1.81 -10.87 -9.16
N TYR A 85 -1.98 -10.27 -7.98
CA TYR A 85 -3.30 -9.89 -7.48
C TYR A 85 -3.86 -8.60 -8.12
N GLU A 86 -3.29 -8.13 -9.23
CA GLU A 86 -3.70 -6.94 -9.97
C GLU A 86 -3.57 -5.65 -9.16
N VAL A 87 -2.66 -5.64 -8.19
CA VAL A 87 -2.47 -4.55 -7.25
C VAL A 87 -1.02 -4.39 -6.82
N GLU A 88 -0.59 -3.15 -6.64
CA GLU A 88 0.51 -2.79 -5.73
C GLU A 88 -0.01 -1.75 -4.74
N VAL A 89 0.43 -1.83 -3.49
CA VAL A 89 0.03 -0.90 -2.42
C VAL A 89 1.15 0.09 -2.13
N TYR A 90 0.80 1.33 -1.82
CA TYR A 90 1.80 2.37 -1.54
C TYR A 90 1.31 3.38 -0.49
N ALA A 91 2.24 4.04 0.17
CA ALA A 91 1.95 5.13 1.10
C ALA A 91 2.95 6.28 0.91
N LEU A 92 2.51 7.51 1.15
CA LEU A 92 3.36 8.70 1.11
C LEU A 92 3.49 9.34 2.48
N SER A 93 4.64 9.94 2.78
CA SER A 93 4.80 10.82 3.94
C SER A 93 5.88 11.88 3.74
N GLY A 94 5.66 13.04 4.35
CA GLY A 94 6.66 14.11 4.49
C GLY A 94 7.34 14.13 5.86
N ASP A 95 6.98 13.22 6.77
CA ASP A 95 7.49 13.21 8.15
C ASP A 95 8.84 12.51 8.29
N LEU A 96 9.26 11.80 7.24
CA LEU A 96 10.54 11.12 7.17
C LEU A 96 11.54 11.98 6.39
N PRO A 97 12.80 12.08 6.83
CA PRO A 97 13.82 12.80 6.08
C PRO A 97 13.99 12.20 4.68
N ALA A 98 13.92 13.04 3.64
CA ALA A 98 14.00 12.62 2.25
C ALA A 98 15.35 11.92 1.90
N ASP A 99 16.38 12.15 2.70
CA ASP A 99 17.73 11.59 2.58
C ASP A 99 17.99 10.36 3.48
N SER A 100 16.97 9.87 4.21
CA SER A 100 17.08 8.62 4.97
C SER A 100 17.48 7.46 4.05
N ASP A 101 18.40 6.59 4.45
CA ASP A 101 18.76 5.45 3.60
C ASP A 101 17.57 4.50 3.36
N THR A 102 17.59 3.77 2.25
CA THR A 102 16.47 2.92 1.80
C THR A 102 16.05 1.89 2.85
N VAL A 103 17.02 1.31 3.58
CA VAL A 103 16.74 0.31 4.62
C VAL A 103 16.07 0.97 5.83
N ALA A 104 16.57 2.13 6.28
CA ALA A 104 15.92 2.90 7.34
C ALA A 104 14.50 3.33 6.96
N THR A 105 14.27 3.73 5.71
CA THR A 105 12.92 4.03 5.20
C THR A 105 12.02 2.79 5.24
N ALA A 106 12.49 1.63 4.78
CA ALA A 106 11.74 0.38 4.83
C ALA A 106 11.41 -0.09 6.27
N MET A 107 12.30 0.19 7.22
CA MET A 107 12.13 -0.13 8.64
C MET A 107 11.32 0.93 9.42
N SER A 108 11.04 2.08 8.80
CA SER A 108 10.22 3.14 9.40
C SER A 108 8.74 2.73 9.50
N TRP A 109 7.95 3.51 10.23
CA TRP A 109 6.50 3.30 10.31
C TRP A 109 5.85 3.23 8.92
N LEU A 110 6.29 4.06 7.96
CA LEU A 110 5.73 4.11 6.61
C LEU A 110 6.00 2.80 5.86
N GLY A 111 7.25 2.33 5.90
CA GLY A 111 7.64 1.07 5.25
C GLY A 111 6.97 -0.14 5.88
N GLN A 112 6.89 -0.18 7.23
CA GLN A 112 6.19 -1.25 7.94
C GLN A 112 4.68 -1.26 7.64
N THR A 113 4.03 -0.09 7.54
CA THR A 113 2.62 -0.01 7.13
C THR A 113 2.40 -0.63 5.75
N VAL A 114 3.22 -0.26 4.76
CA VAL A 114 3.12 -0.80 3.39
C VAL A 114 3.35 -2.31 3.38
N MET A 115 4.38 -2.79 4.08
CA MET A 115 4.66 -4.22 4.20
C MET A 115 3.51 -5.00 4.85
N THR A 116 2.95 -4.49 5.95
CA THR A 116 1.81 -5.13 6.64
C THR A 116 0.59 -5.19 5.74
N VAL A 117 0.23 -4.09 5.06
CA VAL A 117 -0.91 -4.10 4.13
C VAL A 117 -0.65 -5.05 2.96
N ALA A 118 0.56 -5.05 2.41
CA ALA A 118 0.89 -5.93 1.30
C ALA A 118 0.82 -7.41 1.70
N ASN A 119 1.22 -7.75 2.93
CA ASN A 119 1.03 -9.09 3.49
C ASN A 119 -0.44 -9.47 3.66
N LEU A 120 -1.30 -8.52 4.05
CA LEU A 120 -2.75 -8.74 4.09
C LEU A 120 -3.32 -8.97 2.69
N VAL A 121 -2.87 -8.22 1.68
CA VAL A 121 -3.24 -8.49 0.28
C VAL A 121 -2.82 -9.90 -0.12
N ALA A 122 -1.59 -10.32 0.16
CA ALA A 122 -1.15 -11.67 -0.17
C ALA A 122 -1.91 -12.76 0.60
N GLN A 123 -2.34 -12.48 1.82
CA GLN A 123 -3.14 -13.41 2.63
C GLN A 123 -4.56 -13.59 2.09
N TYR A 124 -5.21 -12.51 1.65
CA TYR A 124 -6.61 -12.51 1.21
C TYR A 124 -6.78 -12.59 -0.33
N GLY A 125 -5.69 -12.41 -1.07
CA GLY A 125 -5.66 -12.41 -2.54
C GLY A 125 -6.61 -11.38 -3.15
N PHE A 126 -7.35 -11.81 -4.17
CA PHE A 126 -8.29 -10.96 -4.93
C PHE A 126 -9.40 -10.31 -4.10
N ALA A 127 -9.69 -10.80 -2.88
CA ALA A 127 -10.74 -10.22 -2.04
C ALA A 127 -10.48 -8.75 -1.68
N VAL A 128 -9.21 -8.33 -1.57
CA VAL A 128 -8.86 -6.93 -1.28
C VAL A 128 -9.12 -6.00 -2.47
N PRO A 129 -8.54 -6.23 -3.67
CA PRO A 129 -8.84 -5.40 -4.83
C PRO A 129 -10.31 -5.47 -5.25
N ASP A 130 -11.01 -6.59 -5.05
CA ASP A 130 -12.45 -6.71 -5.29
C ASP A 130 -13.27 -5.81 -4.35
N ALA A 131 -12.94 -5.79 -3.06
CA ALA A 131 -13.59 -4.91 -2.09
C ALA A 131 -13.37 -3.42 -2.44
N ILE A 132 -12.15 -3.05 -2.86
CA ILE A 132 -11.86 -1.69 -3.32
C ILE A 132 -12.63 -1.37 -4.61
N ALA A 133 -12.74 -2.31 -5.55
CA ALA A 133 -13.50 -2.10 -6.78
C ALA A 133 -15.01 -1.92 -6.51
N GLN A 134 -15.54 -2.62 -5.52
CA GLN A 134 -16.95 -2.56 -5.13
C GLN A 134 -17.28 -1.28 -4.35
N ASP A 135 -16.51 -0.97 -3.31
CA ASP A 135 -16.84 0.07 -2.33
C ASP A 135 -16.05 1.37 -2.53
N GLY A 136 -15.04 1.35 -3.40
CA GLY A 136 -14.14 2.47 -3.72
C GLY A 136 -13.07 2.71 -2.65
N LEU A 137 -13.48 2.76 -1.39
CA LEU A 137 -12.61 2.96 -0.22
C LEU A 137 -12.93 1.89 0.83
N ILE A 138 -11.89 1.30 1.40
CA ILE A 138 -12.01 0.33 2.50
C ILE A 138 -11.17 0.78 3.69
N THR A 139 -11.53 0.29 4.88
CA THR A 139 -10.66 0.38 6.06
C THR A 139 -9.95 -0.94 6.31
N ILE A 140 -8.73 -0.88 6.81
CA ILE A 140 -7.87 -2.04 7.11
C ILE A 140 -7.32 -1.87 8.53
N GLU A 141 -7.51 -2.89 9.35
CA GLU A 141 -6.90 -2.98 10.67
C GLU A 141 -5.45 -3.50 10.57
N LEU A 142 -4.54 -2.79 11.22
CA LEU A 142 -3.11 -3.10 11.26
C LEU A 142 -2.73 -3.39 12.70
N ALA A 143 -2.77 -4.67 13.05
CA ALA A 143 -2.31 -5.15 14.35
C ALA A 143 -0.80 -4.92 14.52
N ASP A 144 -0.37 -4.74 15.77
CA ASP A 144 1.04 -4.59 16.15
C ASP A 144 1.77 -3.46 15.37
N ALA A 145 1.03 -2.39 15.03
CA ALA A 145 1.57 -1.27 14.29
C ALA A 145 2.70 -0.56 15.07
N ARG A 146 3.80 -0.26 14.37
CA ARG A 146 4.97 0.38 14.96
C ARG A 146 5.04 1.85 14.58
N ILE A 147 4.67 2.72 15.51
CA ILE A 147 4.79 4.18 15.38
C ILE A 147 5.50 4.77 16.61
N PRO A 148 6.03 6.00 16.53
CA PRO A 148 6.65 6.66 17.69
C PRO A 148 5.68 6.76 18.88
N GLU A 149 6.17 6.45 20.09
CA GLU A 149 5.35 6.47 21.32
C GLU A 149 4.66 7.83 21.57
N THR A 150 5.29 8.92 21.13
CA THR A 150 4.78 10.29 21.28
C THR A 150 3.46 10.54 20.56
N VAL A 151 3.14 9.74 19.55
CA VAL A 151 1.89 9.84 18.76
C VAL A 151 0.98 8.62 18.90
N ALA A 152 1.39 7.63 19.72
CA ALA A 152 0.68 6.37 19.90
C ALA A 152 -0.80 6.58 20.26
N GLY A 153 -1.09 7.45 21.23
CA GLY A 153 -2.47 7.73 21.66
C GLY A 153 -3.38 8.39 20.62
N THR A 154 -2.83 8.84 19.48
CA THR A 154 -3.60 9.42 18.38
C THR A 154 -3.95 8.39 17.31
N TYR A 155 -3.13 7.36 17.12
CA TYR A 155 -3.21 6.43 15.99
C TYR A 155 -3.42 4.97 16.38
N LEU A 156 -3.11 4.60 17.62
CA LEU A 156 -3.32 3.26 18.15
C LEU A 156 -4.52 3.24 19.10
N ASP A 157 -5.38 2.24 18.93
CA ASP A 157 -6.43 1.95 19.90
C ASP A 157 -5.87 1.22 21.15
N ASP A 158 -6.76 0.84 22.06
CA ASP A 158 -6.41 0.18 23.31
C ASP A 158 -5.76 -1.21 23.10
N ASN A 159 -5.84 -1.78 21.90
CA ASN A 159 -5.25 -3.07 21.51
C ASN A 159 -3.95 -2.92 20.69
N ASN A 160 -3.41 -1.70 20.57
CA ASN A 160 -2.30 -1.37 19.65
C ASN A 160 -2.65 -1.60 18.17
N THR A 161 -3.93 -1.52 17.82
CA THR A 161 -4.38 -1.60 16.42
C THR A 161 -4.42 -0.20 15.83
N MET A 162 -3.81 -0.06 14.65
CA MET A 162 -3.91 1.12 13.81
C MET A 162 -4.92 0.87 12.69
N ILE A 163 -5.64 1.91 12.27
CA ILE A 163 -6.53 1.83 11.12
C ILE A 163 -5.91 2.57 9.95
N ALA A 164 -5.90 1.93 8.78
CA ALA A 164 -5.57 2.57 7.52
C ALA A 164 -6.79 2.58 6.59
N MET A 165 -6.89 3.63 5.77
CA MET A 165 -7.80 3.69 4.64
C MET A 165 -7.04 3.31 3.37
N ALA A 166 -7.65 2.48 2.53
CA ALA A 166 -7.10 2.09 1.24
C ALA A 166 -8.02 2.52 0.09
N GLY A 167 -7.41 2.87 -1.05
CA GLY A 167 -8.11 3.19 -2.30
C GLY A 167 -8.27 4.67 -2.62
N LEU A 168 -7.67 5.56 -1.83
CA LEU A 168 -7.64 6.99 -2.16
C LEU A 168 -6.91 7.23 -3.50
N THR A 169 -7.40 8.21 -4.26
CA THR A 169 -6.82 8.59 -5.55
C THR A 169 -6.60 10.09 -5.61
N ASP A 170 -5.54 10.50 -6.30
CA ASP A 170 -5.17 11.90 -6.53
C ASP A 170 -4.30 11.95 -7.80
N PRO A 171 -4.37 13.00 -8.64
CA PRO A 171 -3.55 13.11 -9.86
C PRO A 171 -2.03 13.02 -9.63
N GLU A 172 -1.57 13.18 -8.39
CA GLU A 172 -0.15 13.04 -8.02
C GLU A 172 0.41 11.62 -8.26
N VAL A 173 -0.40 10.57 -8.16
CA VAL A 173 0.02 9.18 -8.44
C VAL A 173 -1.04 8.50 -9.31
N PRO A 174 -0.68 7.85 -10.43
CA PRO A 174 -1.66 7.17 -11.26
C PRO A 174 -2.39 6.09 -10.47
N ALA A 175 -3.72 5.97 -10.64
CA ALA A 175 -4.51 4.96 -9.95
C ALA A 175 -4.40 3.55 -10.58
N LEU A 176 -4.02 3.49 -11.86
CA LEU A 176 -3.95 2.28 -12.67
C LEU A 176 -2.75 2.37 -13.63
N VAL A 177 -2.13 1.24 -13.91
CA VAL A 177 -1.16 1.05 -15.00
C VAL A 177 -1.52 -0.17 -15.82
N ALA A 178 -1.18 -0.16 -17.10
CA ALA A 178 -1.41 -1.29 -17.99
C ALA A 178 -0.30 -2.32 -17.83
N GLY A 179 -0.56 -3.40 -17.08
CA GLY A 179 0.34 -4.55 -17.03
C GLY A 179 0.26 -5.41 -18.30
N PRO A 180 1.24 -6.29 -18.53
CA PRO A 180 1.29 -7.15 -19.72
C PRO A 180 0.21 -8.26 -19.75
N LEU A 181 -0.41 -8.59 -18.63
CA LEU A 181 -1.46 -9.62 -18.52
C LEU A 181 -2.80 -9.01 -18.10
N SER A 182 -2.78 -8.01 -17.22
CA SER A 182 -3.97 -7.29 -16.77
C SER A 182 -3.62 -5.89 -16.25
N GLU A 183 -4.64 -5.05 -16.02
CA GLU A 183 -4.42 -3.76 -15.36
C GLU A 183 -3.96 -3.95 -13.92
N ILE A 184 -3.04 -3.11 -13.46
CA ILE A 184 -2.53 -3.12 -12.08
C ILE A 184 -3.02 -1.86 -11.39
N ARG A 185 -3.76 -2.03 -10.29
CA ARG A 185 -4.25 -0.94 -9.46
C ARG A 185 -3.15 -0.49 -8.49
N LEU A 186 -2.86 0.81 -8.46
CA LEU A 186 -1.95 1.38 -7.48
C LEU A 186 -2.81 1.90 -6.33
N VAL A 187 -2.78 1.20 -5.20
CA VAL A 187 -3.67 1.44 -4.06
C VAL A 187 -2.94 2.25 -3.00
N ASN A 188 -3.36 3.49 -2.79
CA ASN A 188 -2.87 4.30 -1.67
C ASN A 188 -3.32 3.69 -0.34
N VAL A 189 -2.43 3.75 0.65
CA VAL A 189 -2.66 3.42 2.05
C VAL A 189 -2.42 4.69 2.87
N LYS A 190 -3.47 5.20 3.50
CA LYS A 190 -3.42 6.40 4.35
C LYS A 190 -3.74 6.05 5.80
N LEU A 191 -2.89 6.48 6.73
CA LEU A 191 -3.16 6.30 8.16
C LEU A 191 -4.34 7.15 8.61
N LEU A 192 -5.23 6.53 9.39
CA LEU A 192 -6.30 7.20 10.11
C LEU A 192 -5.93 7.33 11.59
N THR A 193 -6.27 8.47 12.17
CA THR A 193 -6.32 8.59 13.63
C THR A 193 -7.39 7.67 14.19
N VAL A 194 -7.33 7.35 15.49
CA VAL A 194 -8.37 6.55 16.17
C VAL A 194 -9.75 7.19 16.01
N ALA A 195 -9.84 8.53 16.05
CA ALA A 195 -11.10 9.24 15.88
C ALA A 195 -11.69 9.07 14.47
N GLU A 196 -10.84 9.14 13.44
CA GLU A 196 -11.24 8.91 12.04
C GLU A 196 -11.61 7.46 11.77
N GLY A 197 -10.84 6.49 12.28
CA GLY A 197 -11.17 5.06 12.18
C GLY A 197 -12.51 4.75 12.85
N ARG A 198 -12.76 5.30 14.05
CA ARG A 198 -14.06 5.20 14.72
C ARG A 198 -15.17 5.87 13.92
N PHE A 199 -14.89 7.01 13.28
CA PHE A 199 -15.85 7.68 12.42
C PHE A 199 -16.27 6.80 11.23
N CYS A 200 -15.37 6.02 10.62
CA CYS A 200 -15.71 5.08 9.56
C CYS A 200 -16.62 3.93 10.04
N VAL A 201 -16.35 3.37 11.22
CA VAL A 201 -17.01 2.14 11.69
C VAL A 201 -18.26 2.41 12.55
N HIS A 202 -18.30 3.51 13.29
CA HIS A 202 -19.33 3.80 14.31
C HIS A 202 -20.10 5.09 13.98
N ASN A 203 -20.72 5.16 12.81
CA ASN A 203 -21.54 6.27 12.38
C ASN A 203 -22.93 5.80 11.88
N SER A 204 -23.87 6.74 11.73
CA SER A 204 -25.23 6.48 11.21
C SER A 204 -25.35 6.55 9.68
N MET A 205 -24.28 6.92 8.97
CA MET A 205 -24.22 7.09 7.52
C MET A 205 -23.85 5.80 6.77
N GLY A 206 -23.26 4.81 7.46
CA GLY A 206 -22.66 3.62 6.85
C GLY A 206 -21.18 3.83 6.51
N GLU A 207 -20.42 2.73 6.46
CA GLU A 207 -18.96 2.76 6.33
C GLU A 207 -18.51 3.44 5.03
N SER A 208 -19.06 3.05 3.87
CA SER A 208 -18.65 3.60 2.57
C SER A 208 -18.89 5.10 2.46
N ASP A 209 -19.99 5.61 3.01
CA ASP A 209 -20.31 7.04 3.00
C ASP A 209 -19.42 7.83 3.95
N ALA A 210 -19.09 7.27 5.11
CA ALA A 210 -18.14 7.88 6.04
C ALA A 210 -16.71 7.89 5.50
N CYS A 211 -16.26 6.82 4.83
CA CYS A 211 -14.97 6.79 4.14
C CYS A 211 -14.90 7.86 3.06
N ARG A 212 -15.97 8.05 2.27
CA ARG A 212 -16.05 9.08 1.24
C ARG A 212 -16.02 10.49 1.82
N GLU A 213 -16.70 10.71 2.93
CA GLU A 213 -16.66 11.97 3.68
C GLU A 213 -15.23 12.28 4.16
N LEU A 214 -14.53 11.32 4.77
CA LEU A 214 -13.13 11.51 5.15
C LEU A 214 -12.25 11.84 3.95
N ALA A 215 -12.42 11.14 2.82
CA ALA A 215 -11.68 11.42 1.59
C ALA A 215 -11.86 12.87 1.12
N GLN A 216 -13.09 13.41 1.18
CA GLN A 216 -13.36 14.82 0.86
C GLN A 216 -12.65 15.78 1.83
N ARG A 217 -12.62 15.46 3.13
CA ARG A 217 -11.93 16.28 4.12
C ARG A 217 -10.42 16.25 3.97
N PHE A 218 -9.84 15.11 3.60
CA PHE A 218 -8.42 15.01 3.28
C PHE A 218 -8.05 15.82 2.03
N ALA A 219 -8.90 15.80 1.00
CA ALA A 219 -8.72 16.64 -0.18
C ALA A 219 -8.80 18.14 0.18
N ALA A 220 -9.71 18.54 1.07
CA ALA A 220 -9.81 19.92 1.55
C ALA A 220 -8.58 20.38 2.36
N GLN A 221 -7.85 19.46 3.01
CA GLN A 221 -6.56 19.75 3.64
C GLN A 221 -5.39 19.86 2.63
N GLY A 222 -5.61 19.50 1.36
CA GLY A 222 -4.62 19.60 0.28
C GLY A 222 -3.56 18.50 0.26
N ARG A 223 -3.76 17.41 1.03
CA ARG A 223 -2.84 16.28 1.13
C ARG A 223 -3.60 14.95 1.17
N THR A 224 -4.35 14.68 0.10
CA THR A 224 -5.25 13.52 -0.03
C THR A 224 -4.53 12.21 0.28
N LEU A 225 -3.44 11.90 -0.44
CA LEU A 225 -2.73 10.62 -0.35
C LEU A 225 -1.75 10.50 0.82
N TRP A 226 -1.37 11.62 1.44
CA TRP A 226 -0.21 11.68 2.33
C TRP A 226 -0.58 11.32 3.76
N SER A 227 0.14 10.36 4.34
CA SER A 227 0.09 10.09 5.77
C SER A 227 1.05 11.04 6.52
N SER A 228 0.60 11.54 7.65
CA SER A 228 1.44 12.31 8.57
C SER A 228 1.00 12.01 10.00
N LEU A 229 1.95 11.81 10.90
CA LEU A 229 1.79 11.62 12.33
C LEU A 229 1.55 12.94 13.08
N ASP A 230 1.84 14.08 12.45
CA ASP A 230 1.70 15.41 13.04
C ASP A 230 0.44 16.18 12.58
N ARG A 231 -0.35 15.60 11.66
CA ARG A 231 -1.59 16.24 11.19
C ARG A 231 -2.72 16.15 12.23
N PRO A 232 -3.61 17.15 12.31
CA PRO A 232 -4.83 17.02 13.09
C PRO A 232 -5.82 16.03 12.45
N SER A 233 -6.70 15.47 13.29
CA SER A 233 -7.90 14.74 12.85
C SER A 233 -8.77 15.62 11.94
N VAL A 234 -9.37 15.03 10.91
CA VAL A 234 -10.42 15.68 10.10
C VAL A 234 -11.84 15.46 10.64
N VAL A 235 -11.98 14.68 11.71
CA VAL A 235 -13.23 14.47 12.46
C VAL A 235 -13.24 15.34 13.70
#